data_AF-A0A496P242-F1
#
_entry.id   AF-A0A496P242-F1
#
_cell.length_a   1.000
_cell.length_b   1.000
_cell.length_c   1.000
_cell.angle_alpha   90.00
_cell.angle_beta   90.00
_cell.angle_gamma   90.00
#
_symmetry.space_group_name_H-M   'P 1'
#
loop_
_entity.id
_entity.type
_entity.pdbx_description
1 polymer ?
#
loop_
_entity_poly.entity_id
_entity_poly.type
_entity_poly.pdbx_seq_one_letter_code
_entity_poly.pdbx_strand_id
1 'polypeptide(L)'
;GDIEMKMNVKYKLLKVEKEEAYFDMLIDFVMGDKNVKNMDLSASGDGKGFLLFDMKNNYFTSQNIDMTINLKLKTELLTLENTSKAKSVVTQQKIK
;
A
#
# COMPACT_ATOMS: atom_id res chain seq x y z
N GLY A 1 -3.68 -6.33 22.71
CA GLY A 1 -2.51 -6.78 21.95
C GLY A 1 -2.58 -6.11 20.60
N ASP A 2 -1.56 -5.38 20.23
CA ASP A 2 -1.58 -4.54 19.02
C ASP A 2 -1.56 -5.40 17.77
N ILE A 3 -2.25 -5.00 16.71
CA ILE A 3 -2.22 -5.69 15.43
C ILE A 3 -1.01 -5.17 14.65
N GLU A 4 -0.03 -6.03 14.39
CA GLU A 4 1.13 -5.67 13.59
C GLU A 4 0.90 -6.03 12.13
N MET A 5 1.17 -5.08 11.25
CA MET A 5 1.20 -5.25 9.80
C MET A 5 2.61 -4.94 9.32
N LYS A 6 3.21 -5.88 8.60
CA LYS A 6 4.49 -5.66 7.91
C LYS A 6 4.18 -5.21 6.50
N MET A 7 4.65 -4.01 6.14
CA MET A 7 4.52 -3.47 4.79
C MET A 7 5.92 -3.21 4.24
N ASN A 8 6.20 -3.76 3.06
CA ASN A 8 7.41 -3.48 2.30
C ASN A 8 7.04 -2.65 1.07
N VAL A 9 7.81 -1.59 0.84
CA VAL A 9 7.67 -0.76 -0.36
C VAL A 9 9.03 -0.67 -1.03
N LYS A 10 9.08 -1.03 -2.32
CA LYS A 10 10.26 -0.91 -3.17
C LYS A 10 10.02 0.19 -4.19
N TYR A 11 10.99 1.08 -4.30
CA TYR A 11 10.99 2.17 -5.27
C TYR A 11 12.02 1.89 -6.35
N LYS A 12 11.63 2.02 -7.61
CA LYS A 12 12.54 1.97 -8.75
C LYS A 12 12.54 3.32 -9.43
N LEU A 13 13.67 4.03 -9.37
CA LEU A 13 13.86 5.26 -10.15
C LEU A 13 13.81 4.91 -11.64
N LEU A 14 12.89 5.55 -12.36
CA LEU A 14 12.70 5.37 -13.79
C LEU A 14 13.50 6.38 -14.58
N LYS A 15 13.31 7.65 -14.24
CA LYS A 15 14.01 8.77 -14.87
C LYS A 15 14.03 9.98 -13.95
N VAL A 16 14.97 10.86 -14.24
CA VAL A 16 15.02 12.22 -13.72
C VAL A 16 14.90 13.16 -14.91
N GLU A 17 13.94 14.08 -14.86
CA GLU A 17 13.73 15.07 -15.90
C GLU A 17 13.55 16.44 -15.25
N LYS A 18 14.46 17.36 -15.57
CA LYS A 18 14.55 18.67 -14.91
C LYS A 18 14.66 18.51 -13.38
N GLU A 19 13.71 19.07 -12.63
CA GLU A 19 13.65 19.07 -11.16
C GLU A 19 12.72 17.96 -10.63
N GLU A 20 12.32 16.99 -11.47
CA GLU A 20 11.39 15.91 -11.12
C GLU A 20 12.02 14.52 -11.23
N ALA A 21 11.76 13.67 -10.23
CA ALA A 21 12.14 12.27 -10.22
C ALA A 21 10.90 11.36 -10.26
N TYR A 22 10.94 10.38 -11.16
CA TYR A 22 9.84 9.48 -11.48
C TYR A 22 10.15 8.08 -10.95
N PHE A 23 9.25 7.50 -10.16
CA PHE A 23 9.46 6.17 -9.58
C PHE A 23 8.29 5.23 -9.86
N ASP A 24 8.62 3.97 -10.15
CA ASP A 24 7.69 2.86 -9.95
C ASP A 24 7.74 2.42 -8.48
N MET A 25 6.58 2.05 -7.95
CA MET A 25 6.43 1.47 -6.62
C MET A 25 5.92 0.04 -6.71
N LEU A 26 6.49 -0.84 -5.91
CA LEU A 26 5.95 -2.16 -5.61
C LEU A 26 5.69 -2.22 -4.12
N ILE A 27 4.49 -2.67 -3.75
CA ILE A 27 4.03 -2.77 -2.37
C ILE A 27 3.67 -4.21 -2.10
N ASP A 28 4.10 -4.74 -0.97
CA ASP A 28 3.59 -5.98 -0.41
C ASP A 28 3.35 -5.77 1.09
N PHE A 29 2.28 -6.36 1.62
CA PHE A 29 2.04 -6.34 3.04
C PHE A 29 1.44 -7.65 3.54
N VAL A 30 1.74 -7.97 4.79
CA VAL A 30 1.22 -9.13 5.50
C VAL A 30 0.91 -8.74 6.94
N MET A 31 -0.28 -9.13 7.38
CA MET A 31 -0.67 -9.20 8.78
C MET A 31 -0.75 -10.69 9.14
N GLY A 32 0.11 -11.12 10.05
CA GLY A 32 0.16 -12.52 10.49
C GLY A 32 -1.11 -12.92 11.22
N ASP A 33 -1.38 -14.24 11.26
CA ASP A 33 -2.52 -14.82 11.97
C ASP A 33 -2.48 -14.39 13.44
N LYS A 34 -3.40 -13.50 13.83
CA LYS A 34 -3.63 -13.15 15.22
C LYS A 34 -4.94 -13.74 15.67
N ASN A 35 -4.87 -14.51 16.76
CA ASN A 35 -6.06 -14.92 17.47
C ASN A 35 -6.58 -13.74 18.30
N VAL A 36 -7.68 -13.14 17.85
CA VAL A 36 -8.39 -12.06 18.54
C VAL A 36 -9.77 -12.58 18.91
N LYS A 37 -10.01 -12.83 20.20
CA LYS A 37 -11.31 -13.31 20.70
C LYS A 37 -11.80 -14.60 20.00
N ASN A 38 -10.94 -15.61 19.88
CA ASN A 38 -11.21 -16.89 19.18
C ASN A 38 -11.46 -16.74 17.67
N MET A 39 -10.96 -15.67 17.07
CA MET A 39 -10.98 -15.46 15.63
C MET A 39 -9.55 -15.34 15.15
N ASP A 40 -9.15 -16.20 14.21
CA ASP A 40 -7.88 -16.06 13.51
C ASP A 40 -8.08 -15.06 12.38
N LEU A 41 -7.40 -13.92 12.50
CA LEU A 41 -7.41 -12.84 11.51
C LEU A 41 -6.06 -12.77 10.82
N SER A 42 -6.07 -12.85 9.49
CA SER A 42 -4.92 -12.52 8.66
C SER A 42 -5.31 -11.64 7.49
N ALA A 43 -4.35 -10.84 7.04
CA ALA A 43 -4.48 -10.07 5.83
C ALA A 43 -3.19 -10.13 5.03
N SER A 44 -3.31 -10.08 3.71
CA SER A 44 -2.17 -9.93 2.82
C SER A 44 -2.57 -9.09 1.63
N GLY A 45 -1.60 -8.51 0.95
CA GLY A 45 -1.89 -7.83 -0.29
C GLY A 45 -0.64 -7.38 -0.99
N ASP A 46 -0.85 -6.99 -2.23
CA ASP A 46 0.18 -6.49 -3.12
C ASP A 46 -0.35 -5.29 -3.89
N GLY A 47 0.57 -4.46 -4.36
CA GLY A 47 0.22 -3.29 -5.12
C GLY A 47 1.35 -2.81 -6.01
N LYS A 48 0.94 -2.04 -7.00
CA LYS A 48 1.85 -1.30 -7.88
C LYS A 48 1.43 0.15 -7.87
N GLY A 49 2.41 1.03 -8.05
CA GLY A 49 2.13 2.44 -8.09
C GLY A 49 3.18 3.23 -8.83
N PHE A 50 2.89 4.51 -8.95
CA PHE A 50 3.76 5.50 -9.51
C PHE A 50 3.87 6.67 -8.55
N LEU A 51 5.06 7.26 -8.47
CA LEU A 51 5.37 8.40 -7.62
C LEU A 51 6.16 9.44 -8.39
N LEU A 52 5.71 10.69 -8.31
CA LEU A 52 6.42 11.86 -8.82
C LEU A 52 6.92 12.70 -7.65
N PHE A 53 8.22 12.96 -7.65
CA PHE A 53 8.90 13.71 -6.60
C PHE A 53 9.51 14.99 -7.18
N ASP A 54 9.15 16.13 -6.60
CA ASP A 54 9.77 17.42 -6.86
C ASP A 54 11.04 17.54 -6.02
N MET A 55 12.19 17.43 -6.69
CA MET A 55 13.50 17.46 -6.04
C MET A 55 13.87 18.84 -5.51
N LYS A 56 13.37 19.91 -6.14
CA LYS A 56 13.68 21.28 -5.74
C LYS A 56 13.00 21.66 -4.44
N ASN A 57 11.74 21.27 -4.31
CA ASN A 57 10.93 21.60 -3.14
C ASN A 57 10.87 20.43 -2.13
N ASN A 58 11.52 19.30 -2.43
CA ASN A 58 11.63 18.13 -1.57
C ASN A 58 10.28 17.55 -1.12
N TYR A 59 9.33 17.40 -2.06
CA TYR A 59 8.00 16.83 -1.77
C TYR A 59 7.43 16.00 -2.92
N PHE A 60 6.48 15.10 -2.62
CA PHE A 60 5.78 14.29 -3.62
C PHE A 60 4.61 15.08 -4.23
N THR A 61 4.63 15.30 -5.54
CA THR A 61 3.58 16.04 -6.26
C THR A 61 2.42 15.14 -6.67
N SER A 62 2.71 13.87 -6.96
CA SER A 62 1.70 12.91 -7.39
C SER A 62 2.03 11.50 -6.92
N GLN A 63 1.00 10.77 -6.50
CA GLN A 63 1.07 9.36 -6.15
C GLN A 63 -0.16 8.64 -6.71
N ASN A 64 0.07 7.52 -7.39
CA ASN A 64 -0.99 6.61 -7.82
C ASN A 64 -0.67 5.21 -7.31
N ILE A 65 -1.64 4.54 -6.70
CA ILE A 65 -1.47 3.19 -6.18
C ILE A 65 -2.68 2.36 -6.57
N ASP A 66 -2.42 1.21 -7.18
CA ASP A 66 -3.36 0.13 -7.37
C ASP A 66 -2.97 -1.02 -6.43
N MET A 67 -3.89 -1.45 -5.57
CA MET A 67 -3.65 -2.52 -4.58
C MET A 67 -4.74 -3.59 -4.64
N THR A 68 -4.34 -4.81 -4.33
CA THR A 68 -5.23 -5.92 -3.99
C THR A 68 -5.03 -6.27 -2.53
N ILE A 69 -6.12 -6.41 -1.79
CA ILE A 69 -6.16 -6.71 -0.36
C ILE A 69 -6.96 -8.00 -0.19
N ASN A 70 -6.34 -8.99 0.44
CA ASN A 70 -6.97 -10.24 0.84
C ASN A 70 -7.10 -10.25 2.35
N LEU A 71 -8.33 -10.39 2.84
CA LEU A 71 -8.66 -10.50 4.25
C LEU A 71 -9.22 -11.90 4.51
N LYS A 72 -8.72 -12.56 5.55
CA LYS A 72 -9.20 -13.85 6.01
C LYS A 72 -9.57 -13.77 7.49
N LEU A 73 -10.79 -14.19 7.78
CA LEU A 73 -11.31 -14.35 9.12
C LEU A 73 -11.75 -15.80 9.29
N LYS A 74 -11.21 -16.48 10.30
CA LYS A 74 -11.56 -17.86 10.63
C LYS A 74 -12.00 -17.96 12.08
N THR A 75 -13.12 -18.64 12.30
CA THR A 75 -13.60 -19.06 13.62
C THR A 75 -13.74 -20.59 13.63
N GLU A 76 -14.19 -21.16 14.73
CA GLU A 76 -14.52 -22.59 14.80
C GLU A 76 -15.70 -22.97 13.89
N LEU A 77 -16.61 -22.03 13.62
CA LEU A 77 -17.88 -22.29 12.93
C LEU A 77 -17.87 -21.87 11.45
N LEU A 78 -17.03 -20.91 11.07
CA LEU A 78 -17.00 -20.38 9.70
C LEU A 78 -15.62 -19.86 9.30
N THR A 79 -15.39 -19.82 8.00
CA THR A 79 -14.29 -19.08 7.37
C THR A 79 -14.87 -18.08 6.38
N LEU A 80 -14.46 -16.81 6.51
CA LEU A 80 -14.79 -15.75 5.59
C LEU A 80 -13.50 -15.26 4.92
N GLU A 81 -13.50 -15.25 3.60
CA GLU A 81 -12.41 -14.70 2.79
C GLU A 81 -12.97 -13.58 1.91
N ASN A 82 -12.27 -12.45 1.88
CA ASN A 82 -12.63 -11.31 1.06
C ASN A 82 -11.41 -10.80 0.31
N THR A 83 -11.58 -10.59 -0.99
CA THR A 83 -10.59 -9.92 -1.82
C THR A 83 -11.18 -8.59 -2.28
N SER A 84 -10.47 -7.51 -2.01
CA SER A 84 -10.82 -6.15 -2.42
C SER A 84 -9.72 -5.57 -3.29
N LYS A 85 -10.12 -4.75 -4.27
CA LYS A 85 -9.20 -3.96 -5.09
C LYS A 85 -9.43 -2.49 -4.80
N ALA A 86 -8.35 -1.78 -4.52
CA ALA A 86 -8.40 -0.36 -4.20
C ALA A 86 -7.47 0.41 -5.13
N LYS A 87 -7.92 1.58 -5.58
CA LYS A 87 -7.12 2.54 -6.33
C LYS A 87 -7.11 3.86 -5.59
N SER A 88 -5.93 4.44 -5.43
CA SER A 88 -5.73 5.77 -4.84
C SER A 88 -4.97 6.65 -5.81
N VAL A 89 -5.45 7.88 -5.99
CA VAL A 89 -4.76 8.91 -6.76
C VAL A 89 -4.71 10.16 -5.90
N VAL A 90 -3.49 10.59 -5.56
CA VAL A 90 -3.23 11.80 -4.80
C VAL A 90 -2.44 12.74 -5.69
N THR A 91 -2.96 13.95 -5.89
CA THR A 91 -2.26 15.04 -6.57
C THR A 91 -2.21 16.24 -5.64
N GLN A 92 -1.01 16.74 -5.34
CA GLN A 92 -0.86 17.96 -4.55
C GLN A 92 -0.77 19.17 -5.47
N GLN A 93 -1.66 20.14 -5.25
CA GLN A 93 -1.59 21.43 -5.94
C GLN A 93 -0.79 22.41 -5.09
N LYS A 94 0.15 23.11 -5.73
CA LYS A 94 0.89 24.21 -5.10
C LYS A 94 -0.08 25.39 -4.97
N ILE A 95 -0.44 25.75 -3.75
CA ILE A 95 -1.17 27.00 -3.49
C ILE A 95 -0.19 28.14 -3.82
N LYS A 96 -0.58 29.02 -4.73
CA LYS A 96 0.20 30.19 -5.15
C LYS A 96 0.16 31.29 -4.12
#